data_AF-A0A1W9R339-F1
#
_entry.id   AF-A0A1W9R339-F1
#
_cell.length_a   1.000
_cell.length_b   1.000
_cell.length_c   1.000
_cell.angle_alpha   90.00
_cell.angle_beta   90.00
_cell.angle_gamma   90.00
#
_symmetry.space_group_name_H-M   'P 1'
#
loop_
_entity.id
_entity.type
_entity.pdbx_description
1 polymer ?
#
loop_
_entity_poly.entity_id
_entity_poly.type
_entity_poly.pdbx_seq_one_letter_code
_entity_poly.pdbx_strand_id
1 'polypeptide(L)'
;MKKTFTLFLLTCLLIIGANSTTFGAGQKPITDQLVQQMKLVSENDFIKINITLKDQFDSQALLATAKTMSKAERREYVINVLKDFTQLSQKGIIADLNKMQKTQSVKEVTTFWIANIINCKATPAAIEQLALRTDINNIDFDEKRMLIDPMENKDAFYMEGLPGGKEITWN
;
A
#
# COMPACT_ATOMS: atom_id res chain seq x y z
N MET A 1 13.80 -79.53 19.73
CA MET A 1 14.84 -79.06 18.81
C MET A 1 14.67 -77.57 18.57
N LYS A 2 15.72 -76.80 18.83
CA LYS A 2 15.80 -75.34 18.61
C LYS A 2 15.69 -75.03 17.12
N LYS A 3 14.97 -73.97 16.75
CA LYS A 3 15.57 -72.73 16.23
C LYS A 3 14.50 -71.68 15.93
N THR A 4 14.62 -70.61 16.69
CA THR A 4 14.09 -69.25 16.49
C THR A 4 14.54 -68.67 15.14
N PHE A 5 13.62 -68.05 14.41
CA PHE A 5 13.90 -67.08 13.35
C PHE A 5 12.88 -65.94 13.52
N THR A 6 13.12 -65.02 14.47
CA THR A 6 13.52 -63.62 14.19
C THR A 6 12.45 -62.93 13.33
N LEU A 7 11.38 -62.40 13.92
CA LEU A 7 11.30 -61.06 14.57
C LEU A 7 11.92 -59.94 13.72
N PHE A 8 11.17 -59.43 12.74
CA PHE A 8 11.32 -58.03 12.28
C PHE A 8 10.06 -57.59 11.50
N LEU A 9 8.93 -57.43 12.18
CA LEU A 9 7.73 -56.86 11.57
C LEU A 9 6.87 -56.12 12.59
N LEU A 10 7.46 -55.22 13.38
CA LEU A 10 6.67 -54.38 14.28
C LEU A 10 7.41 -53.14 14.75
N THR A 11 7.82 -52.25 13.84
CA THR A 11 8.15 -50.83 14.16
C THR A 11 8.48 -50.08 12.87
N CYS A 12 7.45 -49.75 12.08
CA CYS A 12 7.57 -48.66 11.10
C CYS A 12 6.26 -47.88 11.09
N LEU A 13 6.39 -46.59 11.41
CA LEU A 13 5.43 -45.50 11.21
C LEU A 13 4.22 -45.42 12.14
N LEU A 14 4.49 -45.13 13.41
CA LEU A 14 3.71 -44.16 14.18
C LEU A 14 4.51 -42.85 14.27
N ILE A 15 4.65 -42.16 13.14
CA ILE A 15 4.99 -40.74 13.11
C ILE A 15 3.89 -40.07 12.28
N ILE A 16 2.69 -39.97 12.86
CA ILE A 16 1.77 -38.90 12.49
C ILE A 16 2.35 -37.66 13.15
N GLY A 17 3.41 -37.13 12.54
CA GLY A 17 3.89 -35.79 12.85
C GLY A 17 2.73 -34.85 12.55
N ALA A 18 2.26 -34.16 13.58
CA ALA A 18 1.47 -32.96 13.39
C ALA A 18 2.30 -32.05 12.49
N ASN A 19 1.97 -32.03 11.19
CA ASN A 19 2.41 -30.98 10.32
C ASN A 19 1.66 -29.74 10.81
N SER A 20 2.24 -29.09 11.82
CA SER A 20 2.01 -27.68 12.05
C SER A 20 2.46 -27.01 10.77
N THR A 21 1.52 -26.84 9.83
CA THR A 21 1.68 -25.86 8.76
C THR A 21 1.78 -24.54 9.48
N THR A 22 3.01 -24.17 9.86
CA THR A 22 3.37 -22.79 10.09
C THR A 22 3.13 -22.11 8.75
N PHE A 23 1.91 -21.62 8.56
CA PHE A 23 1.65 -20.55 7.62
C PHE A 23 2.69 -19.50 7.98
N GLY A 24 3.69 -19.33 7.12
CA GLY A 24 4.69 -18.31 7.31
C GLY A 24 3.96 -17.03 7.63
N ALA A 25 4.28 -16.40 8.76
CA ALA A 25 3.78 -15.08 9.07
C ALA A 25 4.30 -14.17 7.95
N GLY A 26 3.51 -14.03 6.88
CA GLY A 26 3.74 -13.04 5.86
C GLY A 26 3.87 -11.71 6.59
N GLN A 27 4.87 -10.92 6.24
CA GLN A 27 5.00 -9.58 6.79
C GLN A 27 3.65 -8.89 6.60
N LYS A 28 3.06 -8.43 7.72
CA LYS A 28 1.83 -7.64 7.67
C LYS A 28 2.10 -6.43 6.77
N PRO A 29 1.17 -6.04 5.88
CA PRO A 29 1.37 -4.92 4.98
C PRO A 29 1.34 -3.56 5.70
N ILE A 30 1.59 -3.48 7.01
CA ILE A 30 1.56 -2.26 7.80
C ILE A 30 3.00 -1.80 8.02
N THR A 31 3.32 -0.55 7.69
CA THR A 31 4.67 -0.01 7.92
C THR A 31 4.98 0.12 9.41
N ASP A 32 6.26 0.01 9.77
CA ASP A 32 6.69 0.14 11.18
C ASP A 32 6.26 1.48 11.78
N GLN A 33 6.33 2.55 10.99
CA GLN A 33 5.92 3.87 11.41
C GLN A 33 4.42 3.92 11.76
N LEU A 34 3.57 3.29 10.94
CA LEU A 34 2.15 3.17 11.23
C LEU A 34 1.90 2.30 12.47
N VAL A 35 2.65 1.21 12.65
CA VAL A 35 2.59 0.39 13.87
C VAL A 35 2.93 1.21 15.12
N GLN A 36 3.93 2.09 15.07
CA GLN A 36 4.24 2.97 16.19
C GLN A 36 3.12 3.98 16.42
N GLN A 37 2.58 4.59 15.35
CA GLN A 37 1.48 5.54 15.48
C GLN A 37 0.23 4.91 16.10
N MET A 38 -0.10 3.66 15.75
CA MET A 38 -1.21 2.90 16.33
C MET A 38 -1.06 2.67 17.84
N LYS A 39 0.18 2.63 18.37
CA LYS A 39 0.44 2.50 19.81
C LYS A 39 0.29 3.81 20.58
N LEU A 40 0.36 4.94 19.89
CA LEU A 40 0.33 6.28 20.49
C LEU A 40 -1.09 6.85 20.58
N VAL A 41 -2.02 6.37 19.76
CA VAL A 41 -3.39 6.84 19.70
C VAL A 41 -4.35 5.90 20.45
N SER A 42 -5.53 6.40 20.80
CA SER A 42 -6.60 5.59 21.40
C SER A 42 -7.25 4.68 20.36
N GLU A 43 -7.93 3.62 20.81
CA GLU A 43 -8.59 2.65 19.92
C GLU A 43 -9.65 3.25 18.98
N ASN A 44 -10.26 4.38 19.37
CA ASN A 44 -11.27 5.08 18.59
C ASN A 44 -10.73 6.29 17.82
N ASP A 45 -9.43 6.59 17.95
CA ASP A 45 -8.80 7.67 17.23
C ASP A 45 -8.61 7.29 15.76
N PHE A 46 -8.57 8.31 14.90
CA PHE A 46 -8.41 8.13 13.47
C PHE A 46 -6.99 8.47 13.04
N ILE A 47 -6.33 7.52 12.39
CA ILE A 47 -5.02 7.71 11.76
C ILE A 47 -5.25 7.91 10.27
N LYS A 48 -4.60 8.93 9.69
CA LYS A 48 -4.61 9.13 8.24
C LYS A 48 -3.63 8.16 7.60
N ILE A 49 -4.09 7.36 6.66
CA ILE A 49 -3.32 6.28 6.05
C ILE A 49 -3.35 6.36 4.52
N ASN A 50 -2.27 5.88 3.90
CA ASN A 50 -2.19 5.60 2.48
C ASN A 50 -2.19 4.08 2.26
N ILE A 51 -3.11 3.58 1.46
CA ILE A 51 -3.25 2.17 1.11
C ILE A 51 -2.78 2.00 -0.33
N THR A 52 -1.64 1.34 -0.51
CA THR A 52 -1.12 1.00 -1.84
C THR A 52 -1.62 -0.39 -2.23
N LEU A 53 -2.30 -0.50 -3.37
CA LEU A 53 -2.75 -1.80 -3.87
C LEU A 53 -1.60 -2.57 -4.55
N LYS A 54 -1.71 -3.90 -4.50
CA LYS A 54 -0.74 -4.83 -5.09
C LYS A 54 -0.72 -4.76 -6.61
N ASP A 55 -1.88 -4.62 -7.22
CA ASP A 55 -1.98 -4.41 -8.65
C ASP A 55 -1.51 -3.00 -8.99
N GLN A 56 -0.56 -2.89 -9.92
CA GLN A 56 -0.04 -1.62 -10.42
C GLN A 56 -0.06 -1.66 -11.94
N PHE A 57 -0.36 -0.52 -12.57
CA PHE A 57 -0.36 -0.48 -14.03
C PHE A 57 1.08 -0.61 -14.56
N ASP A 58 1.28 -1.39 -15.63
CA ASP A 58 2.57 -1.49 -16.29
C ASP A 58 2.92 -0.18 -17.00
N SER A 59 3.75 0.63 -16.33
CA SER A 59 4.19 1.92 -16.83
C SER A 59 5.04 1.80 -18.11
N GLN A 60 5.76 0.69 -18.31
CA GLN A 60 6.56 0.50 -19.52
C GLN A 60 5.67 0.24 -20.72
N ALA A 61 4.65 -0.61 -20.57
CA ALA A 61 3.64 -0.84 -21.60
C ALA A 61 2.86 0.45 -21.94
N LEU A 62 2.52 1.25 -20.92
CA LEU A 62 1.86 2.55 -21.11
C LEU A 62 2.71 3.49 -21.95
N LEU A 63 3.98 3.65 -21.59
CA LEU A 63 4.91 4.55 -22.26
C LEU A 63 5.24 4.09 -23.69
N ALA A 64 5.36 2.78 -23.91
CA ALA A 64 5.59 2.22 -25.23
C ALA A 64 4.43 2.56 -26.18
N THR A 65 3.19 2.43 -25.70
CA THR A 65 1.99 2.74 -26.50
C THR A 65 1.86 4.23 -26.75
N ALA A 66 2.15 5.07 -25.75
CA ALA A 66 1.94 6.50 -25.85
C ALA A 66 3.08 7.27 -26.56
N LYS A 67 4.14 6.57 -26.99
CA LYS A 67 5.37 7.15 -27.53
C LYS A 67 5.17 7.96 -28.80
N THR A 68 4.31 7.49 -29.71
CA THR A 68 4.06 8.11 -31.02
C THR A 68 2.96 9.18 -30.98
N MET A 69 2.24 9.31 -29.87
CA MET A 69 1.15 10.26 -29.70
C MET A 69 1.69 11.69 -29.54
N SER A 70 0.91 12.67 -30.00
CA SER A 70 1.13 14.07 -29.64
C SER A 70 0.98 14.28 -28.12
N LYS A 71 1.43 15.43 -27.61
CA LYS A 71 1.35 15.74 -26.17
C LYS A 71 -0.09 15.71 -25.64
N ALA A 72 -1.06 16.20 -26.43
CA ALA A 72 -2.47 16.25 -26.04
C ALA A 72 -3.08 14.84 -26.00
N GLU A 73 -2.93 14.08 -27.09
CA GLU A 73 -3.42 12.70 -27.19
C GLU A 73 -2.80 11.80 -26.12
N ARG A 74 -1.49 11.93 -25.90
CA ARG A 74 -0.78 11.18 -24.85
C ARG A 74 -1.38 11.42 -23.47
N ARG A 75 -1.64 12.69 -23.14
CA ARG A 75 -2.20 13.06 -21.84
C ARG A 75 -3.58 12.44 -21.65
N GLU A 76 -4.45 12.58 -22.65
CA GLU A 76 -5.80 12.04 -22.60
C GLU A 76 -5.79 10.51 -22.48
N TYR A 77 -4.98 9.84 -23.32
CA TYR A 77 -4.79 8.39 -23.30
C TYR A 77 -4.34 7.89 -21.92
N VAL A 78 -3.28 8.48 -21.35
CA VAL A 78 -2.76 8.09 -20.03
C VAL A 78 -3.79 8.27 -18.92
N ILE A 79 -4.52 9.39 -18.93
CA ILE A 79 -5.56 9.67 -17.93
C ILE A 79 -6.64 8.59 -17.99
N ASN A 80 -7.13 8.27 -19.18
CA ASN A 80 -8.23 7.31 -19.35
C ASN A 80 -7.80 5.91 -18.93
N VAL A 81 -6.65 5.44 -19.43
CA VAL A 81 -6.13 4.10 -19.11
C VAL A 81 -5.93 3.90 -17.61
N LEU A 82 -5.32 4.86 -16.93
CA LEU A 82 -5.06 4.75 -15.49
C LEU A 82 -6.36 4.84 -14.67
N LYS A 83 -7.32 5.66 -15.09
CA LYS A 83 -8.63 5.73 -14.43
C LYS A 83 -9.40 4.41 -14.57
N ASP A 84 -9.47 3.85 -15.77
CA ASP A 84 -10.17 2.60 -16.04
C ASP A 84 -9.56 1.44 -15.24
N PHE A 85 -8.23 1.35 -15.26
CA PHE A 85 -7.49 0.35 -14.48
C PHE A 85 -7.77 0.46 -12.98
N THR A 86 -7.63 1.67 -12.42
CA THR A 86 -7.79 1.86 -10.97
C THR A 86 -9.23 1.72 -10.53
N GLN A 87 -10.22 2.10 -11.35
CA GLN A 87 -11.62 1.86 -11.04
C GLN A 87 -11.92 0.36 -10.89
N LEU A 88 -11.34 -0.49 -11.75
CA LEU A 88 -11.47 -1.94 -11.61
C LEU A 88 -10.73 -2.46 -10.39
N SER A 89 -9.45 -2.09 -10.25
CA SER A 89 -8.59 -2.59 -9.17
C SER A 89 -9.08 -2.20 -7.77
N GLN A 90 -9.57 -0.96 -7.60
CA GLN A 90 -10.01 -0.45 -6.30
C GLN A 90 -11.43 -0.87 -5.91
N LYS A 91 -12.21 -1.45 -6.82
CA LYS A 91 -13.64 -1.74 -6.60
C LYS A 91 -13.89 -2.56 -5.33
N GLY A 92 -13.06 -3.60 -5.10
CA GLY A 92 -13.21 -4.52 -3.97
C GLY A 92 -12.96 -3.83 -2.63
N ILE A 93 -11.84 -3.10 -2.51
CA ILE A 93 -11.48 -2.40 -1.28
C ILE A 93 -12.41 -1.21 -0.99
N ILE A 94 -12.85 -0.47 -2.02
CA ILE A 94 -13.83 0.62 -1.85
C ILE A 94 -15.14 0.08 -1.26
N ALA A 95 -15.59 -1.10 -1.69
CA ALA A 95 -16.79 -1.71 -1.15
C ALA A 95 -16.67 -2.00 0.36
N ASP A 96 -15.49 -2.41 0.83
CA ASP A 96 -15.24 -2.68 2.25
C ASP A 96 -15.03 -1.40 3.06
N LEU A 97 -14.32 -0.41 2.51
CA LEU A 97 -14.20 0.92 3.12
C LEU A 97 -15.58 1.57 3.31
N ASN A 98 -16.47 1.45 2.32
CA ASN A 98 -17.85 1.93 2.42
C ASN A 98 -18.65 1.22 3.53
N LYS A 99 -18.40 -0.07 3.80
CA LYS A 99 -19.00 -0.78 4.94
C LYS A 99 -18.43 -0.27 6.26
N MET A 100 -17.11 -0.07 6.33
CA MET A 100 -16.42 0.46 7.51
C MET A 100 -16.82 1.90 7.84
N GLN A 101 -17.17 2.71 6.83
CA GLN A 101 -17.76 4.04 7.05
C GLN A 101 -19.12 3.97 7.76
N LYS A 102 -19.95 2.96 7.46
CA LYS A 102 -21.25 2.77 8.13
C LYS A 102 -21.09 2.39 9.60
N THR A 103 -20.00 1.72 9.96
CA THR A 103 -19.66 1.38 11.34
C THR A 103 -18.77 2.43 12.02
N GLN A 104 -18.57 3.60 11.38
CA GLN A 104 -17.76 4.71 11.89
C GLN A 104 -16.30 4.33 12.22
N SER A 105 -15.76 3.31 11.54
CA SER A 105 -14.37 2.86 11.73
C SER A 105 -13.42 3.42 10.65
N VAL A 106 -13.97 3.97 9.56
CA VAL A 106 -13.25 4.66 8.48
C VAL A 106 -13.99 5.95 8.12
N LYS A 107 -13.27 6.99 7.69
CA LYS A 107 -13.82 8.22 7.12
C LYS A 107 -12.87 8.85 6.10
N GLU A 108 -13.35 9.87 5.39
CA GLU A 108 -12.55 10.68 4.46
C GLU A 108 -11.83 9.86 3.35
N VAL A 109 -12.53 8.88 2.78
CA VAL A 109 -11.99 8.01 1.72
C VAL A 109 -11.77 8.82 0.44
N THR A 110 -10.54 8.82 -0.06
CA THR A 110 -10.12 9.49 -1.29
C THR A 110 -9.33 8.51 -2.17
N THR A 111 -9.69 8.39 -3.44
CA THR A 111 -9.07 7.47 -4.40
C THR A 111 -8.11 8.19 -5.33
N PHE A 112 -6.93 7.64 -5.55
CA PHE A 112 -5.92 8.17 -6.48
C PHE A 112 -5.63 7.17 -7.61
N TRP A 113 -5.92 7.61 -8.83
CA TRP A 113 -5.78 6.78 -10.02
C TRP A 113 -4.34 6.68 -10.55
N ILE A 114 -3.48 7.67 -10.25
CA ILE A 114 -2.11 7.74 -10.81
C ILE A 114 -1.24 6.58 -10.30
N ALA A 115 -1.33 6.25 -9.01
CA ALA A 115 -0.48 5.26 -8.35
C ALA A 115 -1.26 4.07 -7.78
N ASN A 116 -2.55 3.95 -8.12
CA ASN A 116 -3.48 2.99 -7.55
C ASN A 116 -3.44 2.95 -6.00
N ILE A 117 -3.63 4.13 -5.40
CA ILE A 117 -3.59 4.36 -3.95
C ILE A 117 -4.97 4.83 -3.48
N ILE A 118 -5.32 4.48 -2.24
CA ILE A 118 -6.46 5.04 -1.53
C ILE A 118 -5.97 5.69 -0.24
N ASN A 119 -6.37 6.92 0.02
CA ASN A 119 -6.18 7.58 1.31
C ASN A 119 -7.48 7.53 2.11
N CYS A 120 -7.38 7.32 3.41
CA CYS A 120 -8.52 7.48 4.31
C CYS A 120 -8.03 7.75 5.72
N LYS A 121 -8.98 8.02 6.61
CA LYS A 121 -8.78 7.99 8.05
C LYS A 121 -9.40 6.72 8.59
N ALA A 122 -8.65 5.94 9.36
CA ALA A 122 -9.09 4.65 9.90
C ALA A 122 -8.70 4.50 11.38
N THR A 123 -9.52 3.76 12.14
CA THR A 123 -9.15 3.35 13.51
C THR A 123 -8.11 2.23 13.49
N PRO A 124 -7.34 2.02 14.58
CA PRO A 124 -6.40 0.91 14.68
C PRO A 124 -7.01 -0.46 14.30
N ALA A 125 -8.22 -0.77 14.80
CA ALA A 125 -8.90 -2.02 14.47
C ALA A 125 -9.24 -2.14 12.97
N ALA A 126 -9.67 -1.05 12.33
CA ALA A 126 -9.93 -1.05 10.88
C ALA A 126 -8.65 -1.25 10.07
N ILE A 127 -7.53 -0.66 10.50
CA ILE A 127 -6.21 -0.84 9.86
C ILE A 127 -5.78 -2.32 9.92
N GLU A 128 -5.95 -2.97 11.08
CA GLU A 128 -5.65 -4.39 11.22
C GLU A 128 -6.54 -5.26 10.33
N GLN A 129 -7.83 -4.95 10.24
CA GLN A 129 -8.75 -5.66 9.35
C GLN A 129 -8.37 -5.48 7.88
N LEU A 130 -8.02 -4.26 7.47
CA LEU A 130 -7.54 -3.98 6.11
C LEU A 130 -6.26 -4.76 5.81
N ALA A 131 -5.34 -4.89 6.77
CA ALA A 131 -4.09 -5.62 6.61
C ALA A 131 -4.25 -7.13 6.35
N LEU A 132 -5.45 -7.69 6.56
CA LEU A 132 -5.77 -9.09 6.21
C LEU A 132 -6.10 -9.27 4.72
N ARG A 133 -6.28 -8.18 3.97
CA ARG A 133 -6.59 -8.25 2.54
C ARG A 133 -5.36 -8.64 1.72
N THR A 134 -5.55 -9.53 0.76
CA THR A 134 -4.47 -10.04 -0.11
C THR A 134 -4.15 -9.13 -1.30
N ASP A 135 -5.03 -8.17 -1.60
CA ASP A 135 -4.89 -7.21 -2.70
C ASP A 135 -4.24 -5.89 -2.27
N ILE A 136 -3.90 -5.75 -0.98
CA ILE A 136 -3.13 -4.63 -0.44
C ILE A 136 -1.65 -4.98 -0.45
N ASN A 137 -0.82 -4.08 -0.98
CA ASN A 137 0.64 -4.17 -0.91
C ASN A 137 1.18 -3.59 0.39
N ASN A 138 0.77 -2.38 0.73
CA ASN A 138 1.12 -1.73 1.97
C ASN A 138 0.03 -0.77 2.47
N ILE A 139 0.10 -0.46 3.76
CA ILE A 139 -0.65 0.56 4.47
C ILE A 139 0.39 1.37 5.24
N ASP A 140 0.50 2.65 4.88
CA ASP A 140 1.48 3.57 5.43
C ASP A 140 0.82 4.73 6.17
N PHE A 141 1.55 5.31 7.13
CA PHE A 141 1.10 6.48 7.86
C PHE A 141 1.24 7.73 6.98
N ASP A 142 0.13 8.41 6.68
CA ASP A 142 0.13 9.66 5.93
C ASP A 142 0.49 10.84 6.84
N GLU A 143 1.75 10.87 7.27
CA GLU A 143 2.23 11.86 8.22
C GLU A 143 2.47 13.21 7.55
N LYS A 144 2.20 14.27 8.31
CA LYS A 144 2.60 15.61 7.90
C LYS A 144 4.09 15.82 8.19
N ARG A 145 4.90 15.95 7.15
CA ARG A 145 6.32 16.33 7.26
C ARG A 145 6.54 17.80 6.91
N MET A 146 7.31 18.50 7.72
CA MET A 146 7.88 19.80 7.36
C MET A 146 9.27 19.55 6.77
N LEU A 147 9.43 19.77 5.46
CA LEU A 147 10.69 19.51 4.75
C LEU A 147 11.60 20.73 4.67
N ILE A 148 11.02 21.93 4.68
CA ILE A 148 11.72 23.21 4.64
C ILE A 148 11.10 24.06 5.74
N ASP A 149 11.91 24.50 6.69
CA ASP A 149 11.46 25.46 7.68
C ASP A 149 11.47 26.87 7.04
N PRO A 150 10.32 27.53 6.87
CA PRO A 150 10.28 28.89 6.33
C PRO A 150 11.08 29.89 7.20
N MET A 151 11.44 29.54 8.43
CA MET A 151 12.28 30.37 9.31
C MET A 151 13.79 30.16 9.11
N GLU A 152 14.25 29.08 8.47
CA GLU A 152 15.67 28.85 8.18
C GLU A 152 16.20 29.80 7.09
N ASN A 153 15.33 30.29 6.21
CA ASN A 153 15.73 31.03 5.02
C ASN A 153 15.76 32.56 5.19
N LYS A 154 15.84 33.07 6.43
CA LYS A 154 15.84 34.51 6.71
C LYS A 154 17.02 35.26 6.08
N ASP A 155 18.13 34.56 5.84
CA ASP A 155 19.38 35.11 5.30
C ASP A 155 19.70 34.60 3.88
N ALA A 156 18.75 33.95 3.18
CA ALA A 156 19.01 33.50 1.82
C ALA A 156 19.21 34.68 0.87
N PHE A 157 20.33 34.66 0.16
CA PHE A 157 20.60 35.58 -0.93
C PHE A 157 19.61 35.32 -2.08
N TYR A 158 18.79 36.32 -2.40
CA TYR A 158 18.02 36.34 -3.62
C TYR A 158 18.98 36.39 -4.81
N MET A 159 18.97 35.35 -5.65
CA MET A 159 19.58 35.41 -6.97
C MET A 159 18.49 35.69 -7.98
N GLU A 160 18.68 36.75 -8.78
CA GLU A 160 17.79 37.03 -9.90
C GLU A 160 17.91 35.89 -10.92
N GLY A 161 16.78 35.23 -11.22
CA GLY A 161 16.75 34.10 -12.13
C GLY A 161 17.17 34.52 -13.55
N LEU A 162 17.91 33.65 -14.23
CA LEU A 162 18.37 33.93 -15.59
C LEU A 162 17.18 33.93 -16.56
N PRO A 163 16.91 35.04 -17.30
CA PRO A 163 15.85 35.06 -18.30
C PRO A 163 16.08 34.00 -19.38
N GLY A 164 15.11 33.10 -19.56
CA GLY A 164 15.23 31.96 -20.50
C GLY A 164 16.01 30.76 -19.97
N GLY A 165 16.43 30.78 -18.71
CA GLY A 165 16.93 29.61 -18.00
C GLY A 165 15.85 28.54 -17.82
N LYS A 166 16.27 27.30 -17.58
CA LYS A 166 15.37 26.21 -17.14
C LYS A 166 15.02 26.29 -15.65
N GLU A 167 15.41 27.39 -14.99
CA GLU A 167 15.10 27.64 -13.60
C GLU A 167 13.61 27.90 -13.46
N ILE A 168 13.03 27.40 -12.36
CA ILE A 168 11.65 27.72 -12.01
C ILE A 168 11.66 29.14 -11.45
N THR A 169 11.48 30.12 -12.32
CA THR A 169 11.29 31.51 -11.94
C THR A 169 9.84 31.72 -11.54
N TRP A 170 9.60 32.55 -10.53
CA TRP A 170 8.26 33.06 -10.25
C TRP A 170 7.96 34.12 -11.30
N ASN A 171 6.99 33.83 -12.18
CA ASN A 171 6.51 34.76 -13.20
C ASN A 171 5.34 35.58 -12.65
#